data_AF-A0A6G0UHN6-F1
#
_entry.id   AF-A0A6G0UHN6-F1
#
_cell.length_a   1.000
_cell.length_b   1.000
_cell.length_c   1.000
_cell.angle_alpha   90.00
_cell.angle_beta   90.00
_cell.angle_gamma   90.00
#
_symmetry.space_group_name_H-M   'P 1'
#
loop_
_entity.id
_entity.type
_entity.pdbx_description
1 polymer ?
#
loop_
_entity_poly.entity_id
_entity_poly.type
_entity_poly.pdbx_seq_one_letter_code
_entity_poly.pdbx_strand_id
1 'polypeptide(L)'
;MATGVLQSMKPMHNLAVLRLLSSSKSSTAFIDYTGVKVGGYSAAVPPALSSLSSLRKISPLIKCVNSANILFSSINKSILNNLGIPILIVSRYYSTKIQRSKGIDITVNPEPEMMEKYAHEHEYLNQIPFSECYEFCLKNFGPDDFQFYMAIDKETQEFMACVNMCRYRSIEGSLDLVCMGEYVVAPKQQGKGVGKFLSQWAIYDPNFFNRNRGILGVPAMSKKYADRSGLNKYYESDLVYQHRKISDYIRDIDPIKVILFDTKVNGNVRRDKFLIDWMKVKNMKASKVALNEDDEVVGYIGIYEIKDILSLNPFFAVDIKTASTLLRTSLESIDNLNYYRTFANISFEENPFSTSLFNQLTENREIKLKYRGQFTEFVPKVKYNQVYSTIDYGPNII
;
A
#
# COMPACT_ATOMS: atom_id res chain seq x y z
N MET A 1 3.35 48.33 25.89
CA MET A 1 2.87 47.52 24.74
C MET A 1 2.88 46.07 25.19
N ALA A 2 1.83 45.30 24.93
CA ALA A 2 1.68 43.96 25.50
C ALA A 2 2.22 42.86 24.57
N THR A 3 2.88 41.86 25.14
CA THR A 3 3.33 40.65 24.45
C THR A 3 2.20 39.62 24.37
N GLY A 4 1.98 39.05 23.18
CA GLY A 4 1.00 37.98 22.95
C GLY A 4 1.69 36.66 22.62
N VAL A 5 1.42 35.60 23.40
CA VAL A 5 2.01 34.27 23.20
C VAL A 5 1.18 33.47 22.19
N LEU A 6 1.82 32.99 21.13
CA LEU A 6 1.25 31.99 20.22
C LEU A 6 1.18 30.62 20.92
N GLN A 7 -0.01 30.25 21.41
CA GLN A 7 -0.27 28.87 21.83
C GLN A 7 -0.45 27.97 20.62
N SER A 8 0.25 26.83 20.59
CA SER A 8 0.08 25.82 19.55
C SER A 8 -1.23 25.07 19.72
N MET A 9 -2.05 25.02 18.66
CA MET A 9 -3.26 24.22 18.65
C MET A 9 -2.90 22.73 18.55
N LYS A 10 -3.34 21.92 19.52
CA LYS A 10 -3.19 20.46 19.47
C LYS A 10 -4.12 19.85 18.41
N PRO A 11 -3.76 18.71 17.78
CA PRO A 11 -4.64 18.04 16.82
C PRO A 11 -5.98 17.61 17.43
N MET A 12 -7.08 17.87 16.73
CA MET A 12 -8.43 17.47 17.16
C MET A 12 -8.72 16.02 16.75
N HIS A 13 -8.46 15.07 17.64
CA HIS A 13 -8.56 13.63 17.33
C HIS A 13 -10.00 13.05 17.24
N ASN A 14 -11.05 13.84 17.53
CA ASN A 14 -12.43 13.35 17.69
C ASN A 14 -13.40 13.89 16.62
N LEU A 15 -13.17 13.58 15.34
CA LEU A 15 -14.11 13.91 14.27
C LEU A 15 -14.82 12.66 13.72
N ALA A 16 -16.16 12.73 13.63
CA ALA A 16 -16.98 11.76 12.90
C ALA A 16 -17.52 12.41 11.61
N VAL A 17 -17.26 11.78 10.47
CA VAL A 17 -17.76 12.22 9.16
C VAL A 17 -19.02 11.42 8.80
N LEU A 18 -20.14 12.13 8.60
CA LEU A 18 -21.43 11.51 8.30
C LEU A 18 -21.89 11.97 6.91
N ARG A 19 -21.77 11.07 5.93
CA ARG A 19 -22.11 11.33 4.53
C ARG A 19 -23.45 10.71 4.18
N LEU A 20 -24.48 11.53 4.03
CA LEU A 20 -25.80 11.07 3.58
C LEU A 20 -25.84 11.07 2.05
N LEU A 21 -26.16 9.91 1.48
CA LEU A 21 -26.40 9.75 0.05
C LEU A 21 -27.91 9.79 -0.22
N SER A 22 -28.37 10.84 -0.89
CA SER A 22 -29.71 10.90 -1.47
C SER A 22 -29.61 10.92 -2.98
N SER A 23 -30.66 10.46 -3.68
CA SER A 23 -30.68 10.33 -5.14
C SER A 23 -30.64 11.64 -5.93
N SER A 24 -30.67 12.81 -5.27
CA SER A 24 -30.71 14.13 -5.94
C SER A 24 -29.73 15.18 -5.39
N LYS A 25 -29.01 14.89 -4.30
CA LYS A 25 -27.84 15.66 -3.82
C LYS A 25 -27.07 14.88 -2.75
N SER A 26 -25.74 15.04 -2.73
CA SER A 26 -24.90 14.60 -1.62
C SER A 26 -24.54 15.79 -0.74
N SER A 27 -24.64 15.63 0.58
CA SER A 27 -24.21 16.61 1.57
C SER A 27 -23.43 15.93 2.68
N THR A 28 -22.27 16.48 3.01
CA THR A 28 -21.38 16.00 4.06
C THR A 28 -21.64 16.78 5.33
N ALA A 29 -21.97 16.10 6.42
CA ALA A 29 -22.05 16.70 7.75
C ALA A 29 -20.84 16.26 8.58
N PHE A 30 -20.22 17.24 9.24
CA PHE A 30 -19.20 17.01 10.26
C PHE A 30 -19.87 17.13 11.63
N ILE A 31 -19.62 16.16 12.52
CA ILE A 31 -20.07 16.22 13.91
C ILE A 31 -18.83 16.22 14.80
N ASP A 32 -18.62 17.34 15.47
CA ASP A 32 -17.67 17.47 16.58
C ASP A 32 -18.33 16.94 17.86
N TYR A 33 -17.55 16.24 18.68
CA TYR A 33 -17.96 15.66 19.95
C TYR A 33 -17.21 16.25 21.16
N THR A 34 -16.44 17.33 20.96
CA THR A 34 -15.78 18.04 22.07
C THR A 34 -16.82 18.65 23.03
N GLY A 35 -16.68 18.31 24.32
CA GLY A 35 -17.46 18.92 25.42
C GLY A 35 -18.53 18.05 26.10
N VAL A 36 -18.83 16.84 25.61
CA VAL A 36 -19.87 15.98 26.24
C VAL A 36 -19.40 15.40 27.59
N LYS A 37 -19.68 16.10 28.69
CA LYS A 37 -19.66 15.52 30.04
C LYS A 37 -20.87 14.60 30.23
N VAL A 38 -20.64 13.38 30.73
CA VAL A 38 -21.71 12.44 31.07
C VAL A 38 -22.22 12.73 32.48
N GLY A 39 -23.32 13.48 32.59
CA GLY A 39 -24.03 13.68 33.86
C GLY A 39 -24.90 14.94 33.88
N GLY A 40 -26.22 14.76 33.90
CA GLY A 40 -27.19 15.80 34.24
C GLY A 40 -27.62 16.75 33.12
N TYR A 41 -28.88 16.59 32.69
CA TYR A 41 -29.73 17.59 32.01
C TYR A 41 -29.40 18.09 30.59
N SER A 42 -30.52 18.48 29.95
CA SER A 42 -30.74 18.98 28.60
C SER A 42 -29.72 19.98 28.04
N ALA A 43 -29.24 19.74 26.81
CA ALA A 43 -28.66 20.74 25.93
C ALA A 43 -29.59 21.03 24.73
N ALA A 44 -29.67 22.29 24.30
CA ALA A 44 -30.52 22.71 23.18
C ALA A 44 -29.90 22.35 21.81
N VAL A 45 -30.75 22.09 20.81
CA VAL A 45 -30.32 21.83 19.43
C VAL A 45 -29.98 23.16 18.73
N PRO A 46 -28.82 23.31 18.06
CA PRO A 46 -28.50 24.51 17.29
C PRO A 46 -29.55 24.81 16.21
N PRO A 47 -29.94 26.09 15.99
CA PRO A 47 -31.02 26.45 15.06
C PRO A 47 -30.89 25.85 13.65
N ALA A 48 -29.66 25.73 13.15
CA ALA A 48 -29.33 25.18 11.83
C ALA A 48 -29.75 23.70 11.61
N LEU A 49 -30.08 22.94 12.66
CA LEU A 49 -30.50 21.54 12.57
C LEU A 49 -32.01 21.34 12.77
N SER A 50 -32.78 22.41 13.02
CA SER A 50 -34.22 22.34 13.32
C SER A 50 -35.12 22.03 12.10
N SER A 51 -34.63 22.29 10.89
CA SER A 51 -35.36 22.22 9.61
C SER A 51 -35.40 20.83 8.96
N LEU A 52 -34.52 19.91 9.36
CA LEU A 52 -34.48 18.55 8.79
C LEU A 52 -35.44 17.62 9.53
N SER A 53 -36.64 17.42 8.96
CA SER A 53 -37.67 16.50 9.46
C SER A 53 -37.14 15.07 9.72
N SER A 54 -36.14 14.63 8.95
CA SER A 54 -35.41 13.37 9.12
C SER A 54 -34.80 13.19 10.51
N LEU A 55 -34.24 14.25 11.12
CA LEU A 55 -33.52 14.15 12.40
C LEU A 55 -34.47 13.85 13.57
N ARG A 56 -35.74 14.27 13.49
CA ARG A 56 -36.75 13.99 14.53
C ARG A 56 -37.01 12.49 14.70
N LYS A 57 -36.84 11.68 13.65
CA LYS A 57 -36.95 10.21 13.72
C LYS A 57 -35.74 9.53 14.37
N ILE A 58 -34.59 10.19 14.43
CA ILE A 58 -33.32 9.62 14.91
C ILE A 58 -33.11 9.89 16.42
N SER A 59 -33.67 10.99 16.95
CA SER A 59 -33.55 11.38 18.37
C SER A 59 -33.92 10.27 19.39
N PRO A 60 -35.00 9.48 19.21
CA PRO A 60 -35.32 8.37 20.14
C PRO A 60 -34.28 7.25 20.12
N LEU A 61 -33.71 6.94 18.96
CA LEU A 61 -32.70 5.89 18.79
C LEU A 61 -31.37 6.28 19.44
N ILE A 62 -30.94 7.55 19.33
CA ILE A 62 -29.73 8.05 20.02
C ILE A 62 -29.88 7.93 21.54
N LYS A 63 -31.06 8.24 22.09
CA LYS A 63 -31.32 8.01 23.53
C LYS A 63 -31.24 6.53 23.88
N CYS A 64 -31.88 5.65 23.10
CA CYS A 64 -31.92 4.21 23.36
C CYS A 64 -30.52 3.57 23.36
N VAL A 65 -29.65 3.92 22.41
CA VAL A 65 -28.26 3.45 22.33
C VAL A 65 -27.41 3.94 23.52
N ASN A 66 -27.66 5.15 24.03
CA ASN A 66 -26.94 5.67 25.19
C ASN A 66 -27.43 5.08 26.54
N SER A 67 -28.63 4.51 26.59
CA SER A 67 -29.22 3.93 27.81
C SER A 67 -29.09 2.42 27.94
N ALA A 68 -28.54 1.71 26.95
CA ALA A 68 -28.57 0.25 26.91
C ALA A 68 -27.22 -0.37 26.49
N ASN A 69 -26.66 -1.24 27.35
CA ASN A 69 -25.48 -2.07 27.08
C ASN A 69 -25.80 -3.23 26.10
N ILE A 70 -26.37 -2.92 24.94
CA ILE A 70 -26.75 -3.91 23.93
C ILE A 70 -25.54 -4.32 23.10
N LEU A 71 -25.26 -5.63 23.06
CA LEU A 71 -24.34 -6.21 22.09
C LEU A 71 -24.90 -6.01 20.67
N PHE A 72 -24.26 -5.17 19.86
CA PHE A 72 -24.66 -4.87 18.47
C PHE A 72 -24.69 -6.11 17.55
N SER A 73 -24.15 -7.26 17.98
CA SER A 73 -24.34 -8.56 17.30
C SER A 73 -25.80 -9.02 17.23
N SER A 74 -26.71 -8.38 17.97
CA SER A 74 -28.16 -8.65 17.96
C SER A 74 -28.98 -7.74 17.04
N ILE A 75 -28.40 -6.67 16.48
CA ILE A 75 -29.16 -5.71 15.66
C ILE A 75 -29.33 -6.25 14.24
N ASN A 76 -30.59 -6.52 13.88
CA ASN A 76 -30.96 -7.12 12.60
C ASN A 76 -30.57 -6.24 11.40
N LYS A 77 -29.87 -6.82 10.41
CA LYS A 77 -29.45 -6.14 9.16
C LYS A 77 -30.61 -5.43 8.44
N SER A 78 -31.84 -5.95 8.51
CA SER A 78 -32.99 -5.31 7.88
C SER A 78 -33.27 -3.91 8.43
N ILE A 79 -33.06 -3.68 9.72
CA ILE A 79 -33.31 -2.39 10.39
C ILE A 79 -32.30 -1.35 9.91
N LEU A 80 -31.01 -1.72 9.80
CA LEU A 80 -29.96 -0.82 9.33
C LEU A 80 -30.17 -0.43 7.86
N ASN A 81 -30.51 -1.40 7.02
CA ASN A 81 -30.83 -1.16 5.60
C ASN A 81 -32.05 -0.23 5.44
N ASN A 82 -33.13 -0.47 6.19
CA ASN A 82 -34.37 0.31 6.11
C ASN A 82 -34.23 1.76 6.62
N LEU A 83 -33.17 2.07 7.37
CA LEU A 83 -32.90 3.43 7.87
C LEU A 83 -31.95 4.24 6.96
N GLY A 84 -31.33 3.62 5.95
CA GLY A 84 -30.40 4.30 5.04
C GLY A 84 -29.13 4.84 5.70
N ILE A 85 -28.78 4.36 6.91
CA ILE A 85 -27.62 4.81 7.68
C ILE A 85 -26.38 4.04 7.21
N PRO A 86 -25.33 4.70 6.68
CA PRO A 86 -24.09 4.02 6.30
C PRO A 86 -23.38 3.43 7.52
N ILE A 87 -22.88 2.20 7.38
CA ILE A 87 -22.26 1.40 8.47
C ILE A 87 -20.92 2.01 8.99
N LEU A 88 -20.42 3.08 8.36
CA LEU A 88 -19.18 3.81 8.70
C LEU A 88 -18.98 4.08 10.20
N ILE A 89 -20.03 4.50 10.91
CA ILE A 89 -19.92 4.97 12.30
C ILE A 89 -19.46 3.84 13.24
N VAL A 90 -19.73 2.58 12.88
CA VAL A 90 -19.48 1.42 13.73
C VAL A 90 -17.98 1.04 13.77
N SER A 91 -17.26 1.08 12.65
CA SER A 91 -15.89 0.52 12.60
C SER A 91 -14.90 1.30 13.47
N ARG A 92 -14.88 2.63 13.39
CA ARG A 92 -13.93 3.50 14.11
C ARG A 92 -14.19 3.57 15.62
N TYR A 93 -15.44 3.43 16.05
CA TYR A 93 -15.80 3.35 17.46
C TYR A 93 -15.45 1.98 18.07
N TYR A 94 -15.60 0.90 17.30
CA TYR A 94 -15.17 -0.43 17.74
C TYR A 94 -13.64 -0.59 17.75
N SER A 95 -12.92 -0.03 16.76
CA SER A 95 -11.46 -0.17 16.68
C SER A 95 -10.76 0.52 17.86
N THR A 96 -11.16 1.76 18.18
CA THR A 96 -10.61 2.54 19.31
C THR A 96 -10.94 1.96 20.68
N LYS A 97 -12.10 1.29 20.85
CA LYS A 97 -12.38 0.52 22.08
C LYS A 97 -11.54 -0.75 22.20
N ILE A 98 -11.32 -1.48 21.09
CA ILE A 98 -10.50 -2.70 21.07
C ILE A 98 -9.00 -2.39 21.32
N GLN A 99 -8.49 -1.24 20.84
CA GLN A 99 -7.11 -0.77 21.13
C GLN A 99 -6.78 -0.68 22.64
N ARG A 100 -7.79 -0.44 23.50
CA ARG A 100 -7.59 -0.28 24.95
C ARG A 100 -7.76 -1.57 25.74
N SER A 101 -8.17 -2.68 25.11
CA SER A 101 -8.56 -3.92 25.81
C SER A 101 -7.71 -5.15 25.43
N LYS A 102 -6.50 -4.95 24.86
CA LYS A 102 -5.70 -6.06 24.29
C LYS A 102 -4.18 -5.99 24.48
N GLY A 103 -3.65 -4.97 25.17
CA GLY A 103 -2.19 -4.82 25.34
C GLY A 103 -1.43 -4.48 24.05
N ILE A 104 -2.11 -4.11 22.96
CA ILE A 104 -1.47 -3.74 21.67
C ILE A 104 -1.51 -2.22 21.52
N ASP A 105 -0.39 -1.59 21.17
CA ASP A 105 -0.37 -0.22 20.61
C ASP A 105 -0.10 -0.21 19.11
N ILE A 106 -0.45 0.89 18.46
CA ILE A 106 -0.20 1.10 17.02
C ILE A 106 0.59 2.39 16.83
N THR A 107 1.85 2.25 16.43
CA THR A 107 2.67 3.36 15.93
C THR A 107 2.40 3.52 14.43
N VAL A 108 2.32 4.76 13.95
CA VAL A 108 2.20 5.10 12.52
C VAL A 108 3.42 5.93 12.14
N ASN A 109 4.13 5.51 11.10
CA ASN A 109 5.44 6.04 10.70
C ASN A 109 6.43 6.12 11.89
N PRO A 110 6.87 4.96 12.44
CA PRO A 110 7.87 4.90 13.50
C PRO A 110 9.22 5.51 13.07
N GLU A 111 10.02 5.95 14.03
CA GLU A 111 11.38 6.45 13.75
C GLU A 111 12.28 5.35 13.15
N PRO A 112 13.20 5.65 12.22
CA PRO A 112 13.96 4.64 11.49
C PRO A 112 14.81 3.73 12.38
N GLU A 113 15.34 4.21 13.50
CA GLU A 113 16.14 3.41 14.46
C GLU A 113 15.29 2.32 15.12
N MET A 114 13.98 2.55 15.28
CA MET A 114 13.04 1.54 15.75
C MET A 114 12.82 0.46 14.68
N MET A 115 12.83 0.84 13.40
CA MET A 115 12.70 -0.08 12.27
C MET A 115 13.96 -0.92 12.04
N GLU A 116 15.14 -0.30 12.09
CA GLU A 116 16.44 -0.98 12.03
C GLU A 116 16.59 -2.00 13.16
N LYS A 117 16.27 -1.60 14.40
CA LYS A 117 16.25 -2.50 15.55
C LYS A 117 15.37 -3.74 15.31
N TYR A 118 14.11 -3.55 14.90
CA TYR A 118 13.20 -4.68 14.69
C TYR A 118 13.58 -5.52 13.47
N ALA A 119 14.21 -4.96 12.45
CA ALA A 119 14.79 -5.73 11.35
C ALA A 119 15.92 -6.64 11.87
N HIS A 120 16.87 -6.09 12.64
CA HIS A 120 17.97 -6.85 13.23
C HIS A 120 17.52 -7.94 14.20
N GLU A 121 16.56 -7.66 15.09
CA GLU A 121 15.99 -8.64 16.03
C GLU A 121 15.26 -9.81 15.33
N HIS A 122 15.00 -9.72 14.02
CA HIS A 122 14.20 -10.65 13.26
C HIS A 122 14.87 -11.09 11.96
N GLU A 123 15.54 -12.25 11.98
CA GLU A 123 16.22 -12.87 10.83
C GLU A 123 15.35 -12.98 9.55
N TYR A 124 14.04 -13.12 9.70
CA TYR A 124 13.07 -13.15 8.59
C TYR A 124 12.76 -11.76 7.98
N LEU A 125 13.05 -10.66 8.69
CA LEU A 125 13.05 -9.30 8.14
C LEU A 125 14.42 -8.95 7.52
N ASN A 126 15.52 -9.40 8.14
CA ASN A 126 16.90 -9.21 7.65
C ASN A 126 17.16 -9.75 6.22
N GLN A 127 16.22 -10.42 5.55
CA GLN A 127 16.33 -10.82 4.14
C GLN A 127 16.02 -9.67 3.15
N ILE A 128 15.38 -8.60 3.63
CA ILE A 128 15.00 -7.40 2.88
C ILE A 128 15.68 -6.18 3.55
N PRO A 129 16.13 -5.15 2.81
CA PRO A 129 16.68 -3.92 3.38
C PRO A 129 15.57 -3.06 4.01
N PHE A 130 14.98 -3.54 5.10
CA PHE A 130 13.62 -3.18 5.54
C PHE A 130 13.49 -1.74 6.08
N SER A 131 14.50 -1.24 6.78
CA SER A 131 14.58 0.17 7.16
C SER A 131 14.79 1.06 5.94
N GLU A 132 15.67 0.68 5.01
CA GLU A 132 15.88 1.46 3.77
C GLU A 132 14.64 1.46 2.87
N CYS A 133 13.87 0.36 2.80
CA CYS A 133 12.56 0.30 2.12
C CYS A 133 11.62 1.37 2.67
N TYR A 134 11.49 1.40 4.00
CA TYR A 134 10.58 2.28 4.72
C TYR A 134 10.96 3.75 4.56
N GLU A 135 12.22 4.10 4.82
CA GLU A 135 12.75 5.46 4.62
C GLU A 135 12.58 5.92 3.16
N PHE A 136 12.93 5.07 2.19
CA PHE A 136 12.84 5.41 0.78
C PHE A 136 11.39 5.67 0.36
N CYS A 137 10.44 4.85 0.81
CA CYS A 137 9.02 5.05 0.52
C CYS A 137 8.47 6.32 1.22
N LEU A 138 8.76 6.50 2.51
CA LEU A 138 8.32 7.68 3.27
C LEU A 138 8.88 8.98 2.67
N LYS A 139 10.16 9.01 2.30
CA LYS A 139 10.81 10.14 1.62
C LYS A 139 10.14 10.45 0.28
N ASN A 140 9.82 9.42 -0.52
CA ASN A 140 9.35 9.61 -1.89
C ASN A 140 7.87 9.96 -1.98
N PHE A 141 6.99 9.17 -1.36
CA PHE A 141 5.55 9.41 -1.38
C PHE A 141 5.09 10.48 -0.39
N GLY A 142 5.76 10.60 0.76
CA GLY A 142 5.36 11.50 1.85
C GLY A 142 4.22 10.94 2.72
N PRO A 143 3.97 11.52 3.91
CA PRO A 143 3.08 10.95 4.93
C PRO A 143 1.57 10.97 4.58
N ASP A 144 1.18 11.69 3.54
CA ASP A 144 -0.21 11.74 3.04
C ASP A 144 -0.54 10.57 2.10
N ASP A 145 0.45 10.10 1.31
CA ASP A 145 0.29 8.99 0.37
C ASP A 145 0.96 7.69 0.85
N PHE A 146 1.91 7.72 1.79
CA PHE A 146 2.52 6.53 2.39
C PHE A 146 2.44 6.55 3.92
N GLN A 147 1.93 5.45 4.50
CA GLN A 147 1.94 5.22 5.94
C GLN A 147 2.30 3.78 6.28
N PHE A 148 3.24 3.64 7.22
CA PHE A 148 3.67 2.38 7.80
C PHE A 148 3.02 2.21 9.17
N TYR A 149 2.19 1.18 9.34
CA TYR A 149 1.53 0.86 10.61
C TYR A 149 2.27 -0.28 11.29
N MET A 150 2.60 -0.11 12.58
CA MET A 150 3.30 -1.12 13.37
C MET A 150 2.54 -1.39 14.67
N ALA A 151 2.23 -2.65 14.92
CA ALA A 151 1.69 -3.13 16.18
C ALA A 151 2.83 -3.56 17.12
N ILE A 152 2.86 -2.95 18.31
CA ILE A 152 3.78 -3.30 19.40
C ILE A 152 2.99 -3.73 20.63
N ASP A 153 3.61 -4.56 21.47
CA ASP A 153 3.07 -4.90 22.78
C ASP A 153 3.28 -3.74 23.78
N LYS A 154 2.25 -3.36 24.53
CA LYS A 154 2.26 -2.19 25.41
C LYS A 154 3.14 -2.38 26.64
N GLU A 155 3.26 -3.60 27.16
CA GLU A 155 3.98 -3.88 28.41
C GLU A 155 5.45 -4.20 28.15
N THR A 156 5.73 -4.91 27.05
CA THR A 156 7.09 -5.37 26.70
C THR A 156 7.77 -4.54 25.61
N GLN A 157 7.02 -3.75 24.83
CA GLN A 157 7.48 -3.07 23.61
C GLN A 157 8.03 -4.03 22.53
N GLU A 158 7.71 -5.33 22.60
CA GLU A 158 8.01 -6.29 21.53
C GLU A 158 7.23 -5.95 20.24
N PHE A 159 7.89 -6.06 19.09
CA PHE A 159 7.22 -6.02 17.79
C PHE A 159 6.24 -7.19 17.63
N MET A 160 5.04 -6.91 17.11
CA MET A 160 4.01 -7.92 16.88
C MET A 160 3.66 -8.12 15.41
N ALA A 161 3.51 -7.03 14.67
CA ALA A 161 3.16 -7.03 13.25
C ALA A 161 3.41 -5.66 12.61
N CYS A 162 3.55 -5.62 11.29
CA CYS A 162 3.51 -4.40 10.49
C CYS A 162 2.67 -4.57 9.23
N VAL A 163 2.31 -3.44 8.63
CA VAL A 163 1.74 -3.34 7.28
C VAL A 163 1.95 -1.91 6.77
N ASN A 164 2.34 -1.76 5.50
CA ASN A 164 2.38 -0.45 4.85
C ASN A 164 1.16 -0.25 3.94
N MET A 165 0.80 1.01 3.74
CA MET A 165 -0.21 1.46 2.79
C MET A 165 0.42 2.56 1.94
N CYS A 166 0.38 2.41 0.62
CA CYS A 166 0.92 3.41 -0.32
C CYS A 166 -0.09 3.74 -1.41
N ARG A 167 -0.21 5.03 -1.73
CA ARG A 167 -1.24 5.60 -2.59
C ARG A 167 -0.66 6.08 -3.92
N TYR A 168 -1.05 5.39 -4.99
CA TYR A 168 -0.73 5.72 -6.36
C TYR A 168 -1.86 6.55 -6.97
N ARG A 169 -1.49 7.72 -7.48
CA ARG A 169 -2.36 8.63 -8.22
C ARG A 169 -1.94 8.61 -9.69
N SER A 170 -2.84 8.70 -10.65
CA SER A 170 -2.42 8.90 -12.04
C SER A 170 -2.00 10.36 -12.30
N ILE A 171 -1.27 10.62 -13.39
CA ILE A 171 -0.92 12.01 -13.75
C ILE A 171 -2.20 12.85 -13.92
N GLU A 172 -3.23 12.28 -14.55
CA GLU A 172 -4.55 12.89 -14.78
C GLU A 172 -5.50 12.86 -13.57
N GLY A 173 -5.16 12.18 -12.46
CA GLY A 173 -6.04 12.01 -11.30
C GLY A 173 -7.22 11.03 -11.49
N SER A 174 -7.29 10.35 -12.64
CA SER A 174 -8.25 9.29 -12.97
C SER A 174 -8.05 7.97 -12.19
N LEU A 175 -6.85 7.74 -11.64
CA LEU A 175 -6.52 6.66 -10.73
C LEU A 175 -6.33 7.22 -9.31
N ASP A 176 -6.99 6.62 -8.32
CA ASP A 176 -6.66 6.72 -6.89
C ASP A 176 -6.68 5.30 -6.31
N LEU A 177 -5.50 4.68 -6.26
CA LEU A 177 -5.28 3.31 -5.81
C LEU A 177 -4.42 3.31 -4.54
N VAL A 178 -4.85 2.60 -3.50
CA VAL A 178 -4.02 2.35 -2.30
C VAL A 178 -3.62 0.89 -2.21
N CYS A 179 -2.35 0.59 -2.38
CA CYS A 179 -1.83 -0.76 -2.24
C CYS A 179 -1.37 -1.03 -0.80
N MET A 180 -1.67 -2.23 -0.31
CA MET A 180 -1.17 -2.78 0.94
C MET A 180 0.12 -3.58 0.66
N GLY A 181 1.21 -3.24 1.35
CA GLY A 181 2.50 -3.90 1.26
C GLY A 181 3.07 -4.27 2.64
N GLU A 182 4.21 -4.97 2.65
CA GLU A 182 5.01 -5.25 3.86
C GLU A 182 4.20 -5.81 5.05
N TYR A 183 3.19 -6.62 4.74
CA TYR A 183 2.33 -7.26 5.74
C TYR A 183 3.09 -8.41 6.41
N VAL A 184 3.62 -8.16 7.61
CA VAL A 184 4.38 -9.15 8.39
C VAL A 184 3.76 -9.31 9.78
N VAL A 185 3.78 -10.54 10.30
CA VAL A 185 3.35 -10.86 11.66
C VAL A 185 4.43 -11.71 12.31
N ALA A 186 4.97 -11.24 13.45
CA ALA A 186 6.03 -11.92 14.16
C ALA A 186 5.63 -13.37 14.50
N PRO A 187 6.51 -14.38 14.37
CA PRO A 187 6.14 -15.79 14.56
C PRO A 187 5.39 -16.07 15.88
N LYS A 188 5.85 -15.46 17.00
CA LYS A 188 5.18 -15.54 18.32
C LYS A 188 3.71 -15.07 18.32
N GLN A 189 3.30 -14.25 17.36
CA GLN A 189 2.00 -13.57 17.29
C GLN A 189 1.11 -14.05 16.12
N GLN A 190 1.60 -14.98 15.30
CA GLN A 190 0.81 -15.64 14.26
C GLN A 190 -0.34 -16.45 14.89
N GLY A 191 -1.42 -16.65 14.15
CA GLY A 191 -2.67 -17.26 14.66
C GLY A 191 -3.49 -16.36 15.60
N LYS A 192 -2.86 -15.59 16.50
CA LYS A 192 -3.53 -14.73 17.52
C LYS A 192 -4.36 -13.57 16.96
N GLY A 193 -4.28 -13.32 15.65
CA GLY A 193 -5.13 -12.35 14.94
C GLY A 193 -4.62 -10.90 14.92
N VAL A 194 -3.41 -10.62 15.44
CA VAL A 194 -2.82 -9.27 15.47
C VAL A 194 -2.76 -8.64 14.08
N GLY A 195 -2.18 -9.33 13.08
CA GLY A 195 -2.14 -8.83 11.71
C GLY A 195 -3.52 -8.61 11.07
N LYS A 196 -4.55 -9.40 11.42
CA LYS A 196 -5.94 -9.12 10.98
C LYS A 196 -6.42 -7.79 11.56
N PHE A 197 -6.17 -7.53 12.84
CA PHE A 197 -6.53 -6.27 13.48
C PHE A 197 -5.78 -5.09 12.86
N LEU A 198 -4.47 -5.21 12.62
CA LEU A 198 -3.65 -4.15 12.05
C LEU A 198 -3.98 -3.84 10.58
N SER A 199 -4.14 -4.87 9.73
CA SER A 199 -4.57 -4.68 8.33
C SER A 199 -5.97 -4.08 8.23
N GLN A 200 -6.90 -4.46 9.13
CA GLN A 200 -8.20 -3.80 9.22
C GLN A 200 -8.08 -2.35 9.71
N TRP A 201 -7.17 -2.05 10.63
CA TRP A 201 -6.89 -0.67 11.08
C TRP A 201 -6.47 0.21 9.90
N ALA A 202 -5.43 -0.22 9.16
CA ALA A 202 -4.89 0.49 8.00
C ALA A 202 -5.92 0.70 6.86
N ILE A 203 -6.78 -0.30 6.60
CA ILE A 203 -7.86 -0.20 5.60
C ILE A 203 -8.96 0.82 5.99
N TYR A 204 -9.17 1.07 7.28
CA TYR A 204 -10.18 2.02 7.78
C TYR A 204 -9.61 3.40 8.15
N ASP A 205 -8.35 3.68 7.82
CA ASP A 205 -7.78 5.02 7.95
C ASP A 205 -8.42 5.99 6.94
N PRO A 206 -8.86 7.21 7.34
CA PRO A 206 -9.42 8.21 6.41
C PRO A 206 -8.55 8.51 5.18
N ASN A 207 -7.22 8.41 5.30
CA ASN A 207 -6.29 8.68 4.21
C ASN A 207 -6.36 7.61 3.10
N PHE A 208 -6.90 6.42 3.39
CA PHE A 208 -6.99 5.29 2.45
C PHE A 208 -8.42 4.73 2.28
N PHE A 209 -9.34 5.09 3.16
CA PHE A 209 -10.74 4.68 3.12
C PHE A 209 -11.46 5.19 1.86
N ASN A 210 -12.46 4.44 1.38
CA ASN A 210 -13.28 4.74 0.19
C ASN A 210 -12.45 5.08 -1.08
N ARG A 211 -11.40 4.30 -1.32
CA ARG A 211 -10.61 4.28 -2.56
C ARG A 211 -10.53 2.84 -3.09
N ASN A 212 -10.13 2.66 -4.34
CA ASN A 212 -9.72 1.34 -4.79
C ASN A 212 -8.50 0.89 -3.98
N ARG A 213 -8.54 -0.31 -3.40
CA ARG A 213 -7.42 -0.88 -2.63
C ARG A 213 -6.86 -2.09 -3.36
N GLY A 214 -5.54 -2.24 -3.32
CA GLY A 214 -4.80 -3.38 -3.87
C GLY A 214 -4.05 -4.18 -2.80
N ILE A 215 -3.75 -5.44 -3.08
CA ILE A 215 -2.68 -6.22 -2.41
C ILE A 215 -1.99 -7.14 -3.43
N LEU A 216 -0.68 -7.33 -3.29
CA LEU A 216 0.04 -8.44 -3.92
C LEU A 216 0.07 -9.61 -2.93
N GLY A 217 -0.67 -10.69 -3.20
CA GLY A 217 -0.87 -11.76 -2.22
C GLY A 217 -0.78 -13.16 -2.82
N VAL A 218 -0.26 -14.13 -2.06
CA VAL A 218 -0.16 -15.53 -2.54
C VAL A 218 -1.56 -16.09 -2.90
N PRO A 219 -1.73 -16.81 -4.05
CA PRO A 219 -3.05 -17.24 -4.54
C PRO A 219 -3.89 -18.06 -3.54
N ALA A 220 -3.24 -18.84 -2.66
CA ALA A 220 -3.91 -19.59 -1.59
C ALA A 220 -4.70 -18.70 -0.59
N MET A 221 -4.39 -17.40 -0.52
CA MET A 221 -5.07 -16.43 0.31
C MET A 221 -6.17 -15.66 -0.44
N SER A 222 -6.32 -15.82 -1.76
CA SER A 222 -7.15 -14.93 -2.58
C SER A 222 -8.62 -14.88 -2.18
N LYS A 223 -9.24 -16.04 -1.91
CA LYS A 223 -10.62 -16.09 -1.41
C LYS A 223 -10.77 -15.36 -0.07
N LYS A 224 -9.78 -15.50 0.82
CA LYS A 224 -9.77 -14.89 2.17
C LYS A 224 -9.63 -13.37 2.10
N TYR A 225 -8.96 -12.83 1.08
CA TYR A 225 -8.91 -11.38 0.81
C TYR A 225 -10.23 -10.87 0.20
N ALA A 226 -10.81 -11.60 -0.74
CA ALA A 226 -12.12 -11.28 -1.32
C ALA A 226 -13.23 -11.27 -0.25
N ASP A 227 -13.37 -12.35 0.53
CA ASP A 227 -14.39 -12.54 1.57
C ASP A 227 -14.35 -11.48 2.69
N ARG A 228 -13.17 -10.92 3.00
CA ARG A 228 -12.93 -10.12 4.22
C ARG A 228 -12.66 -8.64 3.97
N SER A 229 -12.11 -8.30 2.80
CA SER A 229 -11.67 -6.95 2.45
C SER A 229 -12.27 -6.44 1.13
N GLY A 230 -13.07 -7.27 0.44
CA GLY A 230 -13.66 -6.95 -0.86
C GLY A 230 -12.69 -7.05 -2.04
N LEU A 231 -11.48 -7.58 -1.83
CA LEU A 231 -10.40 -7.71 -2.83
C LEU A 231 -10.73 -8.84 -3.84
N ASN A 232 -11.79 -8.62 -4.64
CA ASN A 232 -12.40 -9.63 -5.51
C ASN A 232 -12.17 -9.40 -7.02
N LYS A 233 -11.43 -8.35 -7.38
CA LYS A 233 -10.91 -8.14 -8.74
C LYS A 233 -9.47 -8.62 -8.78
N TYR A 234 -9.00 -9.09 -9.93
CA TYR A 234 -7.61 -9.47 -10.15
C TYR A 234 -7.31 -9.44 -11.66
N TYR A 235 -6.03 -9.35 -12.01
CA TYR A 235 -5.58 -9.81 -13.34
C TYR A 235 -5.88 -11.32 -13.44
N GLU A 236 -6.24 -11.84 -14.62
CA GLU A 236 -6.26 -13.30 -14.84
C GLU A 236 -4.88 -13.92 -14.53
N SER A 237 -3.84 -13.09 -14.66
CA SER A 237 -2.44 -13.32 -14.32
C SER A 237 -2.15 -13.49 -12.83
N ASP A 238 -1.30 -14.47 -12.53
CA ASP A 238 -0.38 -14.37 -11.40
C ASP A 238 0.94 -13.70 -11.85
N LEU A 239 1.63 -13.09 -10.89
CA LEU A 239 2.99 -12.56 -10.99
C LEU A 239 3.99 -13.61 -10.46
N VAL A 240 5.15 -13.73 -11.09
CA VAL A 240 6.12 -14.82 -10.92
C VAL A 240 7.52 -14.29 -10.60
N TYR A 241 8.20 -14.91 -9.61
CA TYR A 241 9.56 -14.57 -9.16
C TYR A 241 10.65 -15.47 -9.77
N GLN A 242 11.75 -14.92 -10.32
CA GLN A 242 12.81 -15.67 -11.06
C GLN A 242 14.26 -15.18 -10.76
N HIS A 243 15.34 -15.62 -11.47
CA HIS A 243 16.64 -15.94 -10.78
C HIS A 243 18.12 -15.88 -11.36
N ARG A 244 18.56 -15.69 -12.66
CA ARG A 244 19.99 -16.08 -13.11
C ARG A 244 20.87 -15.12 -14.03
N LYS A 245 22.18 -15.45 -14.27
CA LYS A 245 23.40 -14.65 -14.74
C LYS A 245 23.63 -14.39 -16.28
N ILE A 246 24.27 -13.26 -16.67
CA ILE A 246 24.17 -12.59 -18.02
C ILE A 246 25.42 -11.68 -18.45
N SER A 247 25.44 -11.04 -19.65
CA SER A 247 26.54 -10.27 -20.35
C SER A 247 26.36 -8.69 -20.44
N ASP A 248 26.94 -7.85 -21.36
CA ASP A 248 26.98 -6.32 -21.28
C ASP A 248 26.83 -5.46 -22.59
N TYR A 249 26.62 -4.12 -22.44
CA TYR A 249 27.17 -2.91 -23.15
C TYR A 249 26.35 -1.58 -22.95
N ILE A 250 26.98 -0.50 -22.44
CA ILE A 250 26.31 0.72 -21.86
C ILE A 250 26.02 1.92 -22.81
N ARG A 251 24.99 2.73 -22.45
CA ARG A 251 24.92 4.21 -22.58
C ARG A 251 24.24 4.86 -21.35
N ASP A 252 24.47 6.16 -21.14
CA ASP A 252 23.90 6.97 -20.04
C ASP A 252 22.38 7.28 -20.18
N ILE A 253 21.75 7.76 -19.10
CA ILE A 253 20.29 7.92 -18.97
C ILE A 253 19.84 9.38 -18.95
N ASP A 254 18.72 9.67 -19.65
CA ASP A 254 17.83 10.81 -19.38
C ASP A 254 16.65 10.34 -18.50
N PRO A 255 16.57 10.74 -17.21
CA PRO A 255 15.49 10.29 -16.32
C PRO A 255 14.09 10.74 -16.76
N ILE A 256 13.96 11.86 -17.47
CA ILE A 256 12.65 12.37 -17.90
C ILE A 256 12.07 11.48 -19.00
N LYS A 257 12.89 11.05 -19.96
CA LYS A 257 12.46 10.07 -20.97
C LYS A 257 12.05 8.73 -20.34
N VAL A 258 12.74 8.28 -19.29
CA VAL A 258 12.34 7.07 -18.55
C VAL A 258 10.98 7.23 -17.87
N ILE A 259 10.72 8.36 -17.20
CA ILE A 259 9.42 8.63 -16.56
C ILE A 259 8.28 8.63 -17.60
N LEU A 260 8.51 9.24 -18.77
CA LEU A 260 7.53 9.25 -19.86
C LEU A 260 7.28 7.84 -20.42
N PHE A 261 8.30 6.98 -20.48
CA PHE A 261 8.13 5.59 -20.87
C PHE A 261 7.40 4.75 -19.80
N ASP A 262 7.80 4.87 -18.52
CA ASP A 262 7.14 4.23 -17.38
C ASP A 262 5.64 4.56 -17.35
N THR A 263 5.30 5.84 -17.44
CA THR A 263 3.92 6.35 -17.52
C THR A 263 3.13 5.69 -18.66
N LYS A 264 3.75 5.50 -19.83
CA LYS A 264 3.16 4.84 -21.02
C LYS A 264 2.97 3.32 -20.82
N VAL A 265 3.69 2.66 -19.91
CA VAL A 265 3.61 1.19 -19.66
C VAL A 265 2.69 0.89 -18.46
N ASN A 266 2.87 1.64 -17.37
CA ASN A 266 2.25 1.44 -16.06
C ASN A 266 0.99 2.29 -15.84
N GLY A 267 0.10 2.29 -16.84
CA GLY A 267 -1.28 2.78 -16.67
C GLY A 267 -1.42 4.24 -16.25
N ASN A 268 -0.48 5.11 -16.66
CA ASN A 268 -0.44 6.54 -16.30
C ASN A 268 -0.24 6.81 -14.79
N VAL A 269 0.33 5.86 -14.03
CA VAL A 269 0.70 6.05 -12.61
C VAL A 269 1.76 7.14 -12.48
N ARG A 270 1.52 8.09 -11.58
CA ARG A 270 2.48 9.13 -11.19
C ARG A 270 3.46 8.57 -10.15
N ARG A 271 4.68 8.26 -10.58
CA ARG A 271 5.80 7.83 -9.70
C ARG A 271 7.16 8.41 -10.09
N ASP A 272 7.15 9.54 -10.79
CA ASP A 272 8.31 10.34 -11.22
C ASP A 272 9.37 10.52 -10.12
N LYS A 273 9.03 11.16 -9.00
CA LYS A 273 9.95 11.37 -7.87
C LYS A 273 10.55 10.06 -7.34
N PHE A 274 9.71 9.03 -7.15
CA PHE A 274 10.16 7.70 -6.72
C PHE A 274 11.20 7.15 -7.70
N LEU A 275 10.94 7.18 -9.01
CA LEU A 275 11.86 6.67 -10.02
C LEU A 275 13.16 7.48 -10.13
N ILE A 276 13.09 8.81 -10.02
CA ILE A 276 14.26 9.71 -10.05
C ILE A 276 15.23 9.40 -8.91
N ASP A 277 14.72 9.13 -7.70
CA ASP A 277 15.54 8.74 -6.56
C ASP A 277 15.91 7.25 -6.59
N TRP A 278 15.07 6.41 -7.22
CA TRP A 278 15.31 4.97 -7.35
C TRP A 278 16.51 4.67 -8.25
N MET A 279 16.68 5.42 -9.34
CA MET A 279 17.88 5.37 -10.20
C MET A 279 19.19 5.72 -9.45
N LYS A 280 19.11 6.29 -8.25
CA LYS A 280 20.24 6.83 -7.47
C LYS A 280 20.50 6.10 -6.16
N VAL A 281 19.77 5.02 -5.85
CA VAL A 281 20.00 4.28 -4.60
C VAL A 281 21.39 3.65 -4.61
N LYS A 282 22.08 3.66 -3.45
CA LYS A 282 23.49 3.26 -3.32
C LYS A 282 23.81 1.86 -3.88
N ASN A 283 22.88 0.92 -3.78
CA ASN A 283 23.08 -0.46 -4.22
C ASN A 283 22.56 -0.72 -5.65
N MET A 284 22.21 0.33 -6.42
CA MET A 284 21.91 0.23 -7.85
C MET A 284 23.19 -0.15 -8.60
N LYS A 285 23.25 -1.36 -9.15
CA LYS A 285 24.41 -1.89 -9.87
C LYS A 285 24.36 -1.58 -11.36
N ALA A 286 23.15 -1.49 -11.92
CA ALA A 286 22.92 -1.07 -13.29
C ALA A 286 21.58 -0.33 -13.39
N SER A 287 21.59 0.85 -13.98
CA SER A 287 20.38 1.54 -14.45
C SER A 287 20.66 1.92 -15.90
N LYS A 288 19.85 1.46 -16.86
CA LYS A 288 20.15 1.59 -18.31
C LYS A 288 18.87 1.80 -19.13
N VAL A 289 19.02 2.51 -20.25
CA VAL A 289 17.96 2.77 -21.24
C VAL A 289 18.31 2.22 -22.62
N ALA A 290 17.28 1.83 -23.37
CA ALA A 290 17.38 1.58 -24.81
C ALA A 290 16.63 2.69 -25.54
N LEU A 291 17.28 3.24 -26.57
CA LEU A 291 16.72 4.26 -27.45
C LEU A 291 16.47 3.70 -28.85
N ASN A 292 15.47 4.23 -29.56
CA ASN A 292 15.30 4.00 -30.99
C ASN A 292 16.11 5.02 -31.82
N GLU A 293 15.90 5.04 -33.14
CA GLU A 293 16.55 5.96 -34.08
C GLU A 293 16.10 7.43 -33.89
N ASP A 294 14.95 7.66 -33.25
CA ASP A 294 14.37 8.98 -32.92
C ASP A 294 14.74 9.47 -31.49
N ASP A 295 15.69 8.81 -30.82
CA ASP A 295 16.07 9.07 -29.42
C ASP A 295 14.92 8.92 -28.38
N GLU A 296 13.82 8.22 -28.71
CA GLU A 296 12.78 7.81 -27.77
C GLU A 296 13.21 6.59 -26.94
N VAL A 297 12.86 6.57 -25.65
CA VAL A 297 13.06 5.38 -24.80
C VAL A 297 12.08 4.26 -25.21
N VAL A 298 12.65 3.13 -25.63
CA VAL A 298 11.96 1.88 -25.97
C VAL A 298 12.19 0.76 -24.96
N GLY A 299 13.01 1.01 -23.94
CA GLY A 299 13.17 0.13 -22.79
C GLY A 299 13.97 0.78 -21.67
N TYR A 300 13.74 0.33 -20.44
CA TYR A 300 14.44 0.76 -19.24
C TYR A 300 14.61 -0.42 -18.27
N ILE A 301 15.75 -0.49 -17.60
CA ILE A 301 16.05 -1.52 -16.59
C ILE A 301 16.83 -0.91 -15.43
N GLY A 302 16.39 -1.19 -14.20
CA GLY A 302 17.18 -1.02 -12.99
C GLY A 302 17.52 -2.40 -12.40
N ILE A 303 18.72 -2.57 -11.86
CA ILE A 303 19.19 -3.79 -11.20
C ILE A 303 19.87 -3.41 -9.89
N TYR A 304 19.28 -3.86 -8.79
CA TYR A 304 19.58 -3.43 -7.43
C TYR A 304 20.07 -4.60 -6.58
N GLU A 305 21.16 -4.42 -5.83
CA GLU A 305 21.73 -5.44 -4.96
C GLU A 305 21.01 -5.52 -3.60
N ILE A 306 20.58 -6.74 -3.27
CA ILE A 306 20.17 -7.18 -1.94
C ILE A 306 21.10 -8.34 -1.56
N LYS A 307 22.19 -8.06 -0.84
CA LYS A 307 23.20 -9.05 -0.45
C LYS A 307 23.78 -9.78 -1.67
N ASP A 308 23.59 -11.09 -1.81
CA ASP A 308 24.04 -11.90 -2.96
C ASP A 308 22.95 -12.05 -4.05
N ILE A 309 21.91 -11.21 -4.01
CA ILE A 309 20.79 -11.16 -4.96
C ILE A 309 20.85 -9.87 -5.81
N LEU A 310 20.65 -9.98 -7.12
CA LEU A 310 20.47 -8.85 -8.05
C LEU A 310 19.01 -8.71 -8.48
N SER A 311 18.27 -7.79 -7.88
CA SER A 311 16.84 -7.59 -8.13
C SER A 311 16.58 -6.59 -9.28
N LEU A 312 16.00 -7.08 -10.37
CA LEU A 312 15.58 -6.31 -11.55
C LEU A 312 14.34 -5.49 -11.17
N ASN A 313 14.50 -4.19 -10.97
CA ASN A 313 13.47 -3.29 -10.47
C ASN A 313 13.59 -1.89 -11.08
N PRO A 314 12.58 -1.42 -11.84
CA PRO A 314 11.75 -2.22 -12.75
C PRO A 314 12.55 -2.69 -13.96
N PHE A 315 11.91 -3.49 -14.82
CA PHE A 315 12.43 -3.84 -16.14
C PHE A 315 11.31 -3.82 -17.20
N PHE A 316 11.45 -2.92 -18.17
CA PHE A 316 10.50 -2.65 -19.23
C PHE A 316 11.16 -2.65 -20.61
N ALA A 317 10.45 -3.14 -21.62
CA ALA A 317 10.87 -3.03 -23.02
C ALA A 317 9.67 -3.17 -23.96
N VAL A 318 9.70 -2.52 -25.12
CA VAL A 318 8.61 -2.63 -26.10
C VAL A 318 8.51 -4.02 -26.75
N ASP A 319 9.62 -4.77 -26.81
CA ASP A 319 9.74 -6.08 -27.45
C ASP A 319 10.87 -6.94 -26.82
N ILE A 320 10.93 -8.23 -27.18
CA ILE A 320 11.90 -9.19 -26.63
C ILE A 320 13.35 -8.97 -27.09
N LYS A 321 13.61 -8.40 -28.27
CA LYS A 321 14.97 -8.08 -28.74
C LYS A 321 15.53 -6.91 -27.93
N THR A 322 14.72 -5.89 -27.70
CA THR A 322 15.04 -4.76 -26.82
C THR A 322 15.23 -5.24 -25.37
N ALA A 323 14.35 -6.12 -24.87
CA ALA A 323 14.49 -6.72 -23.55
C ALA A 323 15.77 -7.55 -23.41
N SER A 324 16.03 -8.45 -24.36
CA SER A 324 17.22 -9.30 -24.37
C SER A 324 18.49 -8.46 -24.48
N THR A 325 18.45 -7.37 -25.25
CA THR A 325 19.58 -6.45 -25.37
C THR A 325 19.79 -5.69 -24.08
N LEU A 326 18.76 -5.17 -23.40
CA LEU A 326 18.89 -4.45 -22.13
C LEU A 326 19.29 -5.33 -20.95
N LEU A 327 18.63 -6.48 -20.81
CA LEU A 327 18.93 -7.43 -19.76
C LEU A 327 20.27 -8.09 -20.00
N ARG A 328 20.65 -8.32 -21.27
CA ARG A 328 22.06 -8.55 -21.59
C ARG A 328 22.83 -7.36 -21.07
N THR A 329 22.72 -6.21 -21.71
CA THR A 329 23.63 -5.09 -21.54
C THR A 329 23.74 -4.51 -20.13
N SER A 330 22.97 -4.95 -19.16
CA SER A 330 23.02 -4.49 -17.77
C SER A 330 24.02 -5.23 -16.89
N LEU A 331 24.50 -6.42 -17.23
CA LEU A 331 24.96 -7.36 -16.20
C LEU A 331 26.46 -7.68 -16.16
N GLU A 332 27.21 -7.58 -17.25
CA GLU A 332 28.67 -7.75 -17.28
C GLU A 332 29.41 -6.39 -17.13
N SER A 333 28.68 -5.27 -17.03
CA SER A 333 29.15 -4.08 -16.31
C SER A 333 28.97 -4.15 -14.80
N ILE A 334 28.38 -5.23 -14.26
CA ILE A 334 28.37 -5.43 -12.81
C ILE A 334 29.64 -6.19 -12.45
N ASP A 335 30.59 -5.45 -11.86
CA ASP A 335 31.82 -6.01 -11.33
C ASP A 335 31.55 -7.23 -10.46
N ASN A 336 32.36 -8.27 -10.65
CA ASN A 336 32.28 -9.52 -9.91
C ASN A 336 30.89 -10.18 -9.97
N LEU A 337 30.21 -10.17 -11.14
CA LEU A 337 28.94 -10.86 -11.36
C LEU A 337 28.91 -12.33 -10.84
N ASN A 338 30.07 -12.97 -10.71
CA ASN A 338 30.20 -14.30 -10.14
C ASN A 338 29.91 -14.43 -8.63
N TYR A 339 29.97 -13.33 -7.87
CA TYR A 339 29.60 -13.25 -6.45
C TYR A 339 28.12 -13.58 -6.21
N TYR A 340 27.24 -12.98 -7.02
CA TYR A 340 25.79 -13.11 -6.88
C TYR A 340 25.32 -14.51 -7.27
N ARG A 341 24.37 -15.04 -6.49
CA ARG A 341 23.82 -16.39 -6.65
C ARG A 341 22.46 -16.40 -7.34
N THR A 342 21.79 -15.24 -7.35
CA THR A 342 20.33 -15.11 -7.47
C THR A 342 19.99 -13.76 -8.14
N PHE A 343 19.01 -13.72 -9.04
CA PHE A 343 18.58 -12.50 -9.76
C PHE A 343 17.07 -12.31 -9.71
N ALA A 344 16.56 -11.69 -8.65
CA ALA A 344 15.13 -11.47 -8.45
C ALA A 344 14.49 -10.64 -9.58
N ASN A 345 13.28 -11.01 -10.01
CA ASN A 345 12.41 -10.21 -10.88
C ASN A 345 10.95 -10.62 -10.60
N ILE A 346 9.99 -9.72 -10.72
CA ILE A 346 8.55 -10.03 -10.57
C ILE A 346 7.85 -9.72 -11.90
N SER A 347 7.42 -10.74 -12.65
CA SER A 347 6.81 -10.55 -13.98
C SER A 347 5.48 -11.26 -14.16
N PHE A 348 4.63 -10.77 -15.06
CA PHE A 348 3.32 -11.38 -15.35
C PHE A 348 3.49 -12.74 -16.04
N GLU A 349 2.75 -13.76 -15.61
CA GLU A 349 2.86 -15.11 -16.16
C GLU A 349 2.51 -15.16 -17.67
N GLU A 350 1.52 -14.38 -18.11
CA GLU A 350 1.15 -14.19 -19.51
C GLU A 350 2.03 -13.16 -20.25
N ASN A 351 3.21 -12.80 -19.72
CA ASN A 351 4.28 -12.28 -20.55
C ASN A 351 5.17 -13.45 -21.04
N PRO A 352 4.87 -14.06 -22.21
CA PRO A 352 5.66 -15.17 -22.73
C PRO A 352 7.08 -14.74 -23.12
N PHE A 353 7.31 -13.44 -23.37
CA PHE A 353 8.64 -12.91 -23.66
C PHE A 353 9.49 -12.86 -22.39
N SER A 354 8.92 -12.45 -21.26
CA SER A 354 9.56 -12.54 -19.94
C SER A 354 9.90 -13.99 -19.63
N THR A 355 8.92 -14.90 -19.66
CA THR A 355 9.14 -16.33 -19.38
C THR A 355 10.17 -16.95 -20.33
N SER A 356 10.16 -16.62 -21.62
CA SER A 356 11.15 -17.14 -22.59
C SER A 356 12.57 -16.63 -22.28
N LEU A 357 12.72 -15.32 -22.05
CA LEU A 357 13.99 -14.69 -21.70
C LEU A 357 14.59 -15.31 -20.42
N PHE A 358 13.80 -15.36 -19.35
CA PHE A 358 14.20 -15.92 -18.05
C PHE A 358 14.20 -17.46 -17.99
N ASN A 359 13.94 -18.17 -19.10
CA ASN A 359 14.25 -19.59 -19.26
C ASN A 359 15.58 -19.81 -20.02
N GLN A 360 15.88 -18.97 -21.03
CA GLN A 360 17.08 -19.08 -21.85
C GLN A 360 18.36 -18.78 -21.06
N LEU A 361 18.36 -17.69 -20.30
CA LEU A 361 19.54 -17.18 -19.56
C LEU A 361 19.90 -18.04 -18.33
N THR A 362 19.23 -19.18 -18.15
CA THR A 362 18.94 -19.70 -16.81
C THR A 362 18.82 -21.21 -16.67
N GLU A 363 18.85 -21.94 -17.79
CA GLU A 363 18.77 -23.41 -17.86
C GLU A 363 17.58 -24.03 -17.10
N ASN A 364 16.46 -23.31 -16.98
CA ASN A 364 15.24 -23.73 -16.27
C ASN A 364 15.41 -24.04 -14.76
N ARG A 365 16.55 -23.69 -14.14
CA ARG A 365 16.83 -23.92 -12.71
C ARG A 365 16.09 -22.88 -11.83
N GLU A 366 14.78 -23.01 -11.66
CA GLU A 366 13.91 -21.92 -11.16
C GLU A 366 13.15 -22.25 -9.87
N ILE A 367 12.95 -21.23 -9.01
CA ILE A 367 12.04 -21.27 -7.86
C ILE A 367 10.90 -20.28 -8.11
N LYS A 368 9.79 -20.75 -8.69
CA LYS A 368 8.61 -19.92 -8.96
C LYS A 368 7.78 -19.70 -7.70
N LEU A 369 7.83 -18.50 -7.14
CA LEU A 369 6.78 -18.00 -6.25
C LEU A 369 5.70 -17.31 -7.09
N LYS A 370 4.43 -17.66 -6.84
CA LYS A 370 3.26 -17.01 -7.47
C LYS A 370 2.58 -16.04 -6.51
N TYR A 371 2.20 -14.89 -7.03
CA TYR A 371 1.44 -13.86 -6.34
C TYR A 371 0.29 -13.37 -7.23
N ARG A 372 -0.83 -12.96 -6.64
CA ARG A 372 -1.96 -12.36 -7.36
C ARG A 372 -2.11 -10.90 -6.97
N GLY A 373 -2.12 -10.02 -7.97
CA GLY A 373 -2.55 -8.63 -7.79
C GLY A 373 -4.07 -8.60 -7.64
N GLN A 374 -4.56 -8.36 -6.43
CA GLN A 374 -6.00 -8.30 -6.14
C GLN A 374 -6.44 -6.89 -5.77
N PHE A 375 -7.62 -6.48 -6.23
CA PHE A 375 -8.15 -5.13 -6.08
C PHE A 375 -9.63 -5.12 -5.65
N THR A 376 -10.11 -4.01 -5.07
CA THR A 376 -11.49 -3.93 -4.53
C THR A 376 -12.54 -3.42 -5.52
N GLU A 377 -12.18 -2.49 -6.40
CA GLU A 377 -13.14 -1.80 -7.27
C GLU A 377 -12.87 -2.11 -8.74
N PHE A 378 -11.63 -1.88 -9.20
CA PHE A 378 -11.19 -2.14 -10.57
C PHE A 378 -9.74 -2.65 -10.60
N VAL A 379 -9.36 -3.28 -11.71
CA VAL A 379 -7.98 -3.70 -12.00
C VAL A 379 -7.27 -2.57 -12.77
N PRO A 380 -6.06 -2.12 -12.38
CA PRO A 380 -5.27 -1.17 -13.16
C PRO A 380 -4.97 -1.67 -14.57
N LYS A 381 -4.76 -0.77 -15.52
CA LYS A 381 -4.40 -1.14 -16.90
C LYS A 381 -2.90 -1.04 -17.10
N VAL A 382 -2.21 -2.18 -17.15
CA VAL A 382 -0.76 -2.26 -17.41
C VAL A 382 -0.52 -2.96 -18.74
N LYS A 383 0.55 -2.58 -19.46
CA LYS A 383 1.00 -3.29 -20.66
C LYS A 383 1.85 -4.50 -20.28
N TYR A 384 1.22 -5.57 -19.79
CA TYR A 384 1.89 -6.76 -19.22
C TYR A 384 3.00 -7.33 -20.11
N ASN A 385 2.78 -7.34 -21.43
CA ASN A 385 3.74 -7.81 -22.45
C ASN A 385 5.00 -6.93 -22.59
N GLN A 386 4.99 -5.71 -22.04
CA GLN A 386 6.12 -4.79 -21.96
C GLN A 386 6.77 -4.76 -20.56
N VAL A 387 6.21 -5.49 -19.59
CA VAL A 387 6.74 -5.61 -18.22
C VAL A 387 7.46 -6.94 -18.02
N TYR A 388 8.78 -6.86 -17.88
CA TYR A 388 9.68 -7.98 -17.63
C TYR A 388 10.13 -8.03 -16.15
N SER A 389 9.98 -6.92 -15.42
CA SER A 389 9.89 -6.90 -13.97
C SER A 389 9.11 -5.66 -13.49
N THR A 390 8.24 -5.81 -12.49
CA THR A 390 7.65 -4.71 -11.72
C THR A 390 8.68 -4.16 -10.73
N ILE A 391 8.24 -3.44 -9.69
CA ILE A 391 9.10 -3.00 -8.60
C ILE A 391 8.78 -3.84 -7.34
N ASP A 392 9.79 -4.39 -6.67
CA ASP A 392 9.65 -5.37 -5.58
C ASP A 392 9.24 -4.76 -4.20
N TYR A 393 9.23 -3.42 -4.08
CA TYR A 393 8.81 -2.77 -2.84
C TYR A 393 7.31 -2.94 -2.61
N GLY A 394 6.95 -3.41 -1.42
CA GLY A 394 5.69 -4.11 -1.10
C GLY A 394 4.37 -3.60 -1.71
N PRO A 395 4.12 -2.28 -1.88
CA PRO A 395 2.88 -1.79 -2.47
C PRO A 395 2.86 -1.72 -4.02
N ASN A 396 3.93 -2.07 -4.75
CA ASN A 396 3.99 -1.88 -6.22
C ASN A 396 3.33 -3.04 -7.00
N ILE A 397 1.99 -3.01 -7.09
CA ILE A 397 1.19 -3.92 -7.96
C ILE A 397 1.05 -3.38 -9.41
N ILE A 398 1.87 -2.38 -9.74
CA ILE A 398 1.95 -1.69 -11.04
C ILE A 398 3.44 -1.42 -11.32
#